data_AF-A0A2G9XRC2-F1
#
_entry.id   AF-A0A2G9XRC2-F1
#
_cell.length_a   1.000
_cell.length_b   1.000
_cell.length_c   1.000
_cell.angle_alpha   90.00
_cell.angle_beta   90.00
_cell.angle_gamma   90.00
#
_symmetry.space_group_name_H-M   'P 1'
#
loop_
_entity.id
_entity.type
_entity.pdbx_description
1 polymer ?
#
loop_
_entity_poly.entity_id
_entity_poly.type
_entity_poly.pdbx_seq_one_letter_code
_entity_poly.pdbx_strand_id
1 'polypeptide(L)'
;MVDTAIRNLPEGITYDAVCETRSCLPDAIQLLTPCTVGNGWLKIIPLGRFAIALYDKYNYDGVRVFLDAEKAKAWQEIHAWFFKLKSKEMQKQESVIREIGEAGSGILSIRRVIVRPEVVKKIHKGKVTLCPQCREAYPSDDGKVCLACQGGNPYL
;
A
#
# COMPACT_ATOMS: atom_id res chain seq x y z
N MET A 1 -1.58 -10.69 -6.50
CA MET A 1 -1.86 -10.21 -5.13
C MET A 1 -3.21 -9.52 -5.03
N VAL A 2 -3.41 -8.39 -5.73
CA VAL A 2 -4.70 -7.66 -5.70
C VAL A 2 -5.86 -8.55 -6.17
N ASP A 3 -5.74 -9.19 -7.34
CA ASP A 3 -6.72 -10.17 -7.84
C ASP A 3 -7.04 -11.26 -6.80
N THR A 4 -6.01 -11.86 -6.19
CA THR A 4 -6.17 -12.86 -5.12
C THR A 4 -6.94 -12.31 -3.92
N ALA A 5 -6.71 -11.06 -3.53
CA ALA A 5 -7.44 -10.42 -2.45
C ALA A 5 -8.92 -10.21 -2.82
N ILE A 6 -9.20 -9.67 -4.02
CA ILE A 6 -10.57 -9.42 -4.52
C ILE A 6 -11.38 -10.71 -4.56
N ARG A 7 -10.82 -11.80 -5.11
CA ARG A 7 -11.50 -13.11 -5.18
C ARG A 7 -11.84 -13.72 -3.82
N ASN A 8 -11.23 -13.23 -2.73
CA ASN A 8 -11.45 -13.72 -1.37
C ASN A 8 -12.30 -12.74 -0.53
N LEU A 9 -12.72 -11.61 -1.08
CA LEU A 9 -13.69 -10.72 -0.45
C LEU A 9 -15.13 -11.17 -0.76
N PRO A 10 -16.09 -10.85 0.11
CA PRO A 10 -17.51 -10.96 -0.21
C PRO A 10 -17.86 -10.14 -1.47
N GLU A 11 -18.81 -10.62 -2.26
CA GLU A 11 -19.27 -9.93 -3.46
C GLU A 11 -20.07 -8.67 -3.11
N GLY A 12 -19.92 -7.61 -3.92
CA GLY A 12 -20.72 -6.38 -3.80
C GLY A 12 -20.37 -5.43 -2.66
N ILE A 13 -19.34 -5.70 -1.85
CA ILE A 13 -18.94 -4.80 -0.76
C ILE A 13 -18.15 -3.59 -1.27
N THR A 14 -18.20 -2.50 -0.50
CA THR A 14 -17.26 -1.38 -0.66
C THR A 14 -16.04 -1.63 0.22
N TYR A 15 -14.86 -1.65 -0.38
CA TYR A 15 -13.63 -1.94 0.32
C TYR A 15 -12.59 -0.81 0.17
N ASP A 16 -11.76 -0.66 1.19
CA ASP A 16 -10.56 0.16 1.19
C ASP A 16 -9.31 -0.75 1.18
N ALA A 17 -8.13 -0.17 1.02
CA ALA A 17 -6.87 -0.89 0.88
C ALA A 17 -5.78 -0.39 1.85
N VAL A 18 -4.99 -1.33 2.37
CA VAL A 18 -3.73 -1.07 3.06
C VAL A 18 -2.59 -1.70 2.25
N CYS A 19 -1.52 -0.94 2.03
CA CYS A 19 -0.27 -1.44 1.48
C CYS A 19 0.84 -1.33 2.52
N GLU A 20 1.56 -2.43 2.78
CA GLU A 20 2.58 -2.49 3.84
C GLU A 20 3.98 -2.07 3.38
N THR A 21 4.08 -1.57 2.14
CA THR A 21 5.30 -1.06 1.52
C THR A 21 4.99 0.09 0.56
N ARG A 22 5.97 0.97 0.33
CA ARG A 22 5.90 2.01 -0.70
C ARG A 22 6.29 1.49 -2.09
N SER A 23 6.95 0.34 -2.15
CA SER A 23 7.55 -0.19 -3.37
C SER A 23 6.56 -1.00 -4.20
N CYS A 24 6.27 -0.53 -5.42
CA CYS A 24 5.52 -1.20 -6.49
C CYS A 24 4.05 -1.55 -6.19
N LEU A 25 3.75 -2.19 -5.05
CA LEU A 25 2.41 -2.64 -4.68
C LEU A 25 1.34 -1.54 -4.61
N PRO A 26 1.63 -0.29 -4.20
CA PRO A 26 0.64 0.78 -4.28
C PRO A 26 0.08 0.98 -5.70
N ASP A 27 0.94 0.90 -6.73
CA ASP A 27 0.51 1.08 -8.12
C ASP A 27 -0.40 -0.04 -8.59
N ALA A 28 -0.08 -1.29 -8.21
CA ALA A 28 -0.94 -2.43 -8.52
C ALA A 28 -2.35 -2.29 -7.90
N ILE A 29 -2.46 -1.75 -6.68
CA ILE A 29 -3.75 -1.47 -6.05
C ILE A 29 -4.49 -0.37 -6.83
N GLN A 30 -3.81 0.73 -7.17
CA GLN A 30 -4.44 1.87 -7.84
C GLN A 30 -4.88 1.56 -9.27
N LEU A 31 -4.16 0.68 -9.98
CA LEU A 31 -4.53 0.27 -11.34
C LEU A 31 -5.69 -0.71 -11.37
N LEU A 32 -5.83 -1.57 -10.36
CA LEU A 32 -6.78 -2.70 -10.37
C LEU A 32 -7.97 -2.50 -9.43
N THR A 33 -8.03 -1.38 -8.71
CA THR A 33 -9.12 -1.09 -7.76
C THR A 33 -9.48 0.39 -7.78
N PRO A 34 -10.65 0.77 -7.26
CA PRO A 34 -10.98 2.17 -7.00
C PRO A 34 -10.15 2.80 -5.86
N CYS A 35 -9.32 2.04 -5.15
CA CYS A 35 -8.59 2.52 -3.98
C CYS A 35 -7.37 3.34 -4.42
N THR A 36 -7.38 4.65 -4.19
CA THR A 36 -6.25 5.54 -4.53
C THR A 36 -5.74 6.30 -3.32
N VAL A 37 -4.51 6.78 -3.40
CA VAL A 37 -3.98 7.70 -2.38
C VAL A 37 -4.80 9.00 -2.39
N GLY A 38 -5.19 9.47 -3.58
CA GLY A 38 -5.92 10.73 -3.76
C GLY A 38 -7.32 10.76 -3.13
N ASN A 39 -8.11 9.68 -3.28
CA ASN A 39 -9.43 9.59 -2.62
C ASN A 39 -9.33 9.17 -1.14
N GLY A 40 -8.14 8.75 -0.72
CA GLY A 40 -7.81 8.35 0.65
C GLY A 40 -8.20 6.92 1.02
N TRP A 41 -8.64 6.10 0.05
CA TRP A 41 -9.06 4.71 0.26
C TRP A 41 -7.87 3.75 0.26
N LEU A 42 -6.72 4.17 -0.29
CA LEU A 42 -5.44 3.47 -0.12
C LEU A 42 -4.62 4.12 1.00
N LYS A 43 -4.26 3.34 2.01
CA LYS A 43 -3.28 3.72 3.04
C LYS A 43 -1.97 2.99 2.82
N ILE A 44 -0.86 3.73 2.74
CA ILE A 44 0.48 3.15 2.65
C ILE A 44 1.14 3.22 4.03
N ILE A 45 1.35 2.07 4.65
CA ILE A 45 1.97 1.93 5.96
C ILE A 45 3.34 1.26 5.75
N PRO A 46 4.46 1.99 5.82
CA PRO A 46 5.77 1.48 5.40
C PRO A 46 6.39 0.53 6.45
N LEU A 47 5.85 -0.68 6.56
CA LEU A 47 6.31 -1.73 7.48
C LEU A 47 7.44 -2.59 6.90
N GLY A 48 7.80 -2.37 5.62
CA GLY A 48 8.81 -3.14 4.91
C GLY A 48 8.36 -4.55 4.52
N ARG A 49 7.06 -4.85 4.62
CA ARG A 49 6.49 -6.16 4.29
C ARG A 49 5.83 -6.11 2.91
N PHE A 50 6.12 -7.09 2.05
CA PHE A 50 5.54 -7.15 0.71
C PHE A 50 4.13 -7.76 0.75
N ALA A 51 3.18 -6.94 1.23
CA ALA A 51 1.83 -7.35 1.53
C ALA A 51 0.82 -6.23 1.29
N ILE A 52 -0.40 -6.66 0.99
CA ILE A 52 -1.58 -5.80 0.89
C ILE A 52 -2.70 -6.37 1.75
N ALA A 53 -3.65 -5.53 2.15
CA ALA A 53 -4.94 -5.97 2.66
C ALA A 53 -6.06 -5.17 1.96
N LEU A 54 -7.10 -5.87 1.53
CA LEU A 54 -8.37 -5.25 1.15
C LEU A 54 -9.38 -5.59 2.23
N TYR A 55 -10.19 -4.63 2.64
CA TYR A 55 -11.09 -4.77 3.78
C TYR A 55 -12.37 -3.96 3.59
N ASP A 56 -13.48 -4.45 4.13
CA ASP A 56 -14.77 -3.77 4.13
C ASP A 56 -14.68 -2.42 4.86
N LYS A 57 -15.22 -1.37 4.25
CA LYS A 57 -15.09 0.01 4.72
C LYS A 57 -15.76 0.27 6.08
N TYR A 58 -16.74 -0.56 6.46
CA TYR A 58 -17.61 -0.31 7.60
C TYR A 58 -17.25 -1.17 8.81
N ASN A 59 -17.03 -2.47 8.61
CA ASN A 59 -16.72 -3.41 9.71
C ASN A 59 -15.22 -3.74 9.83
N TYR A 60 -14.40 -3.32 8.86
CA TYR A 60 -12.96 -3.54 8.79
C TYR A 60 -12.50 -4.98 8.61
N ASP A 61 -13.42 -5.92 8.37
CA ASP A 61 -13.10 -7.30 8.03
C ASP A 61 -12.49 -7.36 6.64
N GLY A 62 -11.42 -8.14 6.50
CA GLY A 62 -10.67 -8.15 5.26
C GLY A 62 -9.81 -9.38 5.04
N VAL A 63 -9.07 -9.28 3.94
CA VAL A 63 -8.15 -10.30 3.47
C VAL A 63 -6.79 -9.66 3.27
N ARG A 64 -5.79 -10.19 3.96
CA ARG A 64 -4.38 -9.84 3.78
C ARG A 64 -3.71 -10.87 2.87
N VAL A 65 -3.06 -10.40 1.81
CA VAL A 65 -2.29 -11.20 0.87
C VAL A 65 -0.83 -10.75 0.90
N PHE A 66 0.10 -11.70 0.93
CA PHE A 66 1.53 -11.44 0.95
C PHE A 66 2.29 -12.46 0.13
N LEU A 67 3.48 -12.08 -0.34
CA LEU A 67 4.43 -13.02 -0.95
C LEU A 67 4.97 -13.95 0.14
N ASP A 68 4.73 -15.24 -0.01
CA ASP A 68 5.14 -16.25 0.95
C ASP A 68 6.58 -16.70 0.66
N ALA A 69 7.47 -16.41 1.60
CA ALA A 69 8.89 -16.73 1.46
C ALA A 69 9.16 -18.23 1.29
N GLU A 70 8.39 -19.10 1.95
CA GLU A 70 8.58 -20.54 1.85
C GLU A 70 8.13 -21.07 0.49
N LYS A 71 6.97 -20.61 0.01
CA LYS A 71 6.47 -20.99 -1.33
C LYS A 71 7.36 -20.43 -2.44
N ALA A 72 7.95 -19.26 -2.24
CA ALA A 72 8.88 -18.65 -3.19
C ALA A 72 10.18 -19.44 -3.35
N LYS A 73 10.59 -20.30 -2.40
CA LYS A 73 11.82 -21.10 -2.52
C LYS A 73 11.85 -22.03 -3.74
N ALA A 74 10.68 -22.46 -4.20
CA ALA A 74 10.56 -23.27 -5.42
C ALA A 74 10.86 -22.48 -6.72
N TRP A 75 10.99 -21.15 -6.62
CA TRP A 75 11.14 -20.22 -7.75
C TRP A 75 12.42 -19.41 -7.55
N GLN A 76 13.51 -19.86 -8.18
CA GLN A 76 14.86 -19.39 -7.88
C GLN A 76 15.04 -17.89 -8.15
N GLU A 77 14.53 -17.40 -9.28
CA GLU A 77 14.67 -15.98 -9.65
C GLU A 77 13.76 -15.09 -8.80
N ILE A 78 12.54 -15.53 -8.47
CA ILE A 78 11.66 -14.81 -7.53
C ILE A 78 12.30 -14.74 -6.14
N HIS A 79 12.80 -15.86 -5.62
CA HIS A 79 13.44 -15.91 -4.31
C HIS A 79 14.68 -15.01 -4.28
N ALA A 80 15.53 -15.08 -5.31
CA ALA A 80 16.71 -14.24 -5.41
C ALA A 80 16.36 -12.74 -5.49
N TRP A 81 15.33 -12.37 -6.24
CA TRP A 81 14.82 -10.99 -6.30
C TRP A 81 14.28 -10.54 -4.94
N PHE A 82 13.43 -11.35 -4.32
CA PHE A 82 12.74 -10.99 -3.09
C PHE A 82 13.70 -10.79 -1.91
N PHE A 83 14.72 -11.65 -1.81
CA PHE A 83 15.76 -11.59 -0.79
C PHE A 83 16.98 -10.77 -1.20
N LYS A 84 16.98 -10.15 -2.40
CA LYS A 84 18.09 -9.37 -2.96
C LYS A 84 19.44 -10.13 -2.94
N LEU A 85 19.41 -11.42 -3.32
CA LEU A 85 20.58 -12.31 -3.27
C LEU A 85 21.56 -12.11 -4.43
N LYS A 86 21.13 -11.41 -5.49
CA LYS A 86 21.95 -11.08 -6.66
C LYS A 86 22.10 -9.56 -6.75
N SER A 87 23.23 -9.10 -7.30
CA SER A 87 23.36 -7.70 -7.70
C SER A 87 22.37 -7.38 -8.83
N LYS A 88 22.11 -6.09 -9.04
CA LYS A 88 21.17 -5.65 -10.07
C LYS A 88 21.62 -6.06 -11.49
N GLU A 89 22.92 -6.13 -11.73
CA GLU A 89 23.52 -6.53 -13.00
C GLU A 89 23.34 -8.03 -13.27
N MET A 90 23.38 -8.85 -12.23
CA MET A 90 23.20 -10.30 -12.33
C MET A 90 21.73 -10.73 -12.40
N GLN A 91 20.81 -9.87 -11.94
CA GLN A 91 19.39 -10.16 -11.90
C GLN A 91 18.76 -9.93 -13.28
N LYS A 92 18.42 -11.01 -13.98
CA LYS A 92 17.74 -10.94 -15.27
C LYS A 92 16.24 -10.69 -15.06
N GLN A 93 15.79 -9.47 -15.35
CA GLN A 93 14.40 -9.06 -15.17
C GLN A 93 13.41 -9.96 -15.91
N GLU A 94 13.74 -10.38 -17.14
CA GLU A 94 12.90 -11.27 -17.95
C GLU A 94 12.67 -12.63 -17.27
N SER A 95 13.69 -13.21 -16.64
CA SER A 95 13.56 -14.48 -15.92
C SER A 95 12.66 -14.36 -14.69
N VAL A 96 12.77 -13.24 -13.95
CA VAL A 96 11.89 -12.95 -12.80
C VAL A 96 10.44 -12.81 -13.25
N ILE A 97 10.20 -12.06 -14.34
CA ILE A 97 8.85 -11.87 -14.89
C ILE A 97 8.26 -13.21 -15.35
N ARG A 98 9.06 -14.04 -16.02
CA ARG A 98 8.62 -15.38 -16.46
C ARG A 98 8.21 -16.24 -15.26
N GLU A 99 9.06 -16.36 -14.25
CA GLU A 99 8.72 -17.13 -13.04
C GLU A 99 7.49 -16.55 -12.34
N ILE A 100 7.33 -15.21 -12.26
CA ILE A 100 6.12 -14.61 -11.68
C ILE A 100 4.86 -15.03 -12.45
N GLY A 101 4.93 -15.07 -13.79
CA GLY A 101 3.85 -15.53 -14.64
C GLY A 101 3.50 -16.99 -14.43
N GLU A 102 4.51 -17.87 -14.32
CA GLU A 102 4.34 -19.31 -14.11
C GLU A 102 3.85 -19.63 -12.69
N ALA A 103 4.41 -18.97 -11.68
CA ALA A 103 4.07 -19.16 -10.28
C ALA A 103 2.65 -18.70 -9.95
N GLY A 104 2.22 -17.60 -10.58
CA GLY A 104 0.91 -17.00 -10.38
C GLY A 104 0.58 -16.77 -8.90
N SER A 105 -0.58 -17.26 -8.46
CA SER A 105 -1.00 -17.15 -7.05
C SER A 105 -0.37 -18.21 -6.12
N GLY A 106 0.36 -19.19 -6.66
CA GLY A 106 0.99 -20.28 -5.90
C GLY A 106 2.07 -19.81 -4.93
N ILE A 107 2.70 -18.66 -5.18
CA ILE A 107 3.69 -18.03 -4.29
C ILE A 107 3.06 -17.13 -3.21
N LEU A 108 1.74 -16.99 -3.19
CA LEU A 108 1.05 -16.10 -2.27
C LEU A 108 0.45 -16.86 -1.09
N SER A 109 0.34 -16.17 0.05
CA SER A 109 -0.43 -16.63 1.20
C SER A 109 -1.46 -15.60 1.61
N ILE A 110 -2.57 -16.11 2.15
CA ILE A 110 -3.78 -15.36 2.44
C ILE A 110 -4.10 -15.51 3.93
N ARG A 111 -4.53 -14.42 4.58
CA ARG A 111 -5.05 -14.44 5.96
C ARG A 111 -6.29 -13.56 6.06
N ARG A 112 -7.32 -14.05 6.78
CA ARG A 112 -8.41 -13.19 7.26
C ARG A 112 -7.86 -12.25 8.34
N VAL A 113 -8.27 -10.99 8.29
CA VAL A 113 -7.80 -9.94 9.20
C VAL A 113 -8.95 -9.00 9.53
N ILE A 114 -8.84 -8.32 10.67
CA ILE A 114 -9.64 -7.13 10.99
C ILE A 114 -8.68 -5.95 11.04
N VAL A 115 -8.89 -4.96 10.17
CA VAL A 115 -8.01 -3.78 10.10
C VAL A 115 -8.34 -2.84 11.27
N ARG A 116 -7.30 -2.37 11.96
CA ARG A 116 -7.43 -1.45 13.07
C ARG A 116 -7.97 -0.09 12.61
N PRO A 117 -9.17 0.34 13.03
CA PRO A 117 -9.79 1.59 12.55
C PRO A 117 -8.91 2.82 12.77
N GLU A 118 -8.19 2.88 13.89
CA GLU A 118 -7.30 3.97 14.27
C GLU A 118 -6.16 4.21 13.27
N VAL A 119 -5.78 3.19 12.50
CA VAL A 119 -4.68 3.27 11.52
C VAL A 119 -5.17 3.72 10.14
N VAL A 120 -6.47 3.57 9.87
CA VAL A 120 -7.03 3.78 8.52
C VAL A 120 -8.10 4.86 8.45
N LYS A 121 -8.59 5.35 9.59
CA LYS A 121 -9.57 6.44 9.66
C LYS A 121 -9.12 7.65 8.85
N LYS A 122 -10.08 8.22 8.13
CA LYS A 122 -9.87 9.43 7.33
C LYS A 122 -9.72 10.64 8.26
N ILE A 123 -8.60 11.34 8.11
CA ILE A 123 -8.37 12.62 8.78
C ILE A 123 -9.13 13.70 8.00
N HIS A 124 -9.93 14.49 8.70
CA HIS A 124 -10.67 15.61 8.13
C HIS A 124 -9.83 16.88 8.25
N LYS A 125 -9.87 17.74 7.22
CA LYS A 125 -9.07 18.98 7.17
C LYS A 125 -9.57 20.09 8.10
N GLY A 126 -10.64 19.86 8.87
CA GLY A 126 -11.17 20.83 9.81
C GLY A 126 -11.49 22.19 9.16
N LYS A 127 -11.36 23.25 9.95
CA LYS A 127 -11.50 24.65 9.49
C LYS A 127 -10.25 25.07 8.71
N VAL A 128 -10.43 25.88 7.67
CA VAL A 128 -9.33 26.44 6.86
C VAL A 128 -9.08 27.91 7.22
N THR A 129 -7.81 28.31 7.33
CA THR A 129 -7.37 29.69 7.62
C THR A 129 -6.15 30.07 6.77
N LEU A 130 -5.74 31.34 6.78
CA LEU A 130 -4.52 31.81 6.10
C LEU A 130 -3.31 31.73 7.02
N CYS A 131 -2.20 31.20 6.50
CA CYS A 131 -0.91 31.22 7.19
C CYS A 131 -0.36 32.65 7.23
N PRO A 132 0.03 33.20 8.40
CA PRO A 132 0.53 34.57 8.50
C PRO A 132 1.91 34.76 7.81
N GLN A 133 2.65 33.69 7.56
CA GLN A 133 4.00 33.75 6.97
C GLN A 133 3.98 33.66 5.43
N CYS A 134 3.35 32.63 4.85
CA CYS A 134 3.32 32.45 3.40
C CYS A 134 2.03 32.92 2.72
N ARG A 135 0.99 33.30 3.51
CA ARG A 135 -0.32 33.75 3.02
C ARG A 135 -1.15 32.69 2.26
N GLU A 136 -0.74 31.42 2.30
CA GLU A 136 -1.53 30.31 1.74
C GLU A 136 -2.58 29.77 2.73
N ALA A 137 -3.64 29.17 2.20
CA ALA A 137 -4.71 28.56 2.98
C ALA A 137 -4.30 27.16 3.49
N TYR A 138 -4.56 26.87 4.77
CA TYR A 138 -4.22 25.58 5.40
C TYR A 138 -5.21 25.20 6.52
N PRO A 139 -5.27 23.91 6.93
CA PRO A 139 -6.04 23.44 8.09
C PRO A 139 -5.61 24.15 9.39
N SER A 140 -6.54 24.78 10.11
CA SER A 140 -6.23 25.45 11.38
C SER A 140 -5.70 24.51 12.46
N ASP A 141 -6.06 23.23 12.36
CA ASP A 141 -5.65 22.19 13.31
C ASP A 141 -4.15 21.86 13.19
N ASP A 142 -3.50 22.23 12.08
CA ASP A 142 -2.06 22.06 11.91
C ASP A 142 -1.23 23.04 12.76
N GLY A 143 -1.85 24.08 13.35
CA GLY A 143 -1.20 25.03 14.26
C GLY A 143 -1.34 26.49 13.84
N LYS A 144 -0.48 27.38 14.37
CA LYS A 144 -0.53 28.84 14.11
C LYS A 144 -0.02 29.26 12.73
N VAL A 145 0.78 28.40 12.08
CA VAL A 145 1.32 28.56 10.73
C VAL A 145 1.21 27.21 10.01
N CYS A 146 1.22 27.17 8.68
CA CYS A 146 1.10 25.91 7.93
C CYS A 146 2.31 24.99 8.13
N LEU A 147 2.15 23.67 7.92
CA LEU A 147 3.21 22.67 8.10
C LEU A 147 4.48 22.97 7.28
N ALA A 148 4.35 23.60 6.11
CA ALA A 148 5.50 24.03 5.33
C ALA A 148 6.32 25.10 6.06
N CYS A 149 5.67 26.13 6.61
CA CYS A 149 6.33 27.19 7.40
C CYS A 149 6.84 26.69 8.77
N GLN A 150 6.37 25.55 9.27
CA GLN A 150 6.90 24.91 10.49
C GLN A 150 8.23 24.16 10.27
N GLY A 151 8.82 24.23 9.07
CA GLY A 151 10.04 23.50 8.72
C GLY A 151 9.81 22.27 7.84
N GLY A 152 8.57 22.02 7.43
CA GLY A 152 8.22 20.96 6.47
C GLY A 152 8.35 21.39 5.00
N ASN A 153 8.88 22.58 4.72
CA ASN A 153 9.06 23.06 3.35
C ASN A 153 10.13 22.23 2.62
N PRO A 154 9.79 21.53 1.52
CA PRO A 154 10.75 20.72 0.78
C PRO A 154 11.60 21.54 -0.22
N TYR A 155 11.40 22.86 -0.31
CA TYR A 155 12.05 23.75 -1.28
C TYR A 155 13.04 24.70 -0.59
N LEU A 156 14.15 25.03 -1.27
CA LEU A 156 15.12 26.07 -0.87
C LEU A 156 14.61 27.46 -1.21
#